data_AF-A0A2S6NLD5-F1
#
_entry.id   AF-A0A2S6NLD5-F1
#
_cell.length_a   1.000
_cell.length_b   1.000
_cell.length_c   1.000
_cell.angle_alpha   90.00
_cell.angle_beta   90.00
_cell.angle_gamma   90.00
#
_symmetry.space_group_name_H-M   'P 1'
#
loop_
_entity.id
_entity.type
_entity.pdbx_description
1 polymer ?
#
loop_
_entity_poly.entity_id
_entity_poly.type
_entity_poly.pdbx_seq_one_letter_code
_entity_poly.pdbx_strand_id
1 'polypeptide(L)'
;MRRAWREQTISLLWGNVSASGKGSGGQVSRHYGWKLGEPLPVLGEHSVAKHDIFEQYVGIYIERLTRTPSQTMLNLTIVDGFSGGGLYRLGSKEVDGSPLRLLTAVEAADAALKAARSKGFAVRADFFFIDENPQHVAFLKEPELWIRGEGISKRSRV
;
A
#
# COMPACT_ATOMS: atom_id res chain seq x y z
N MET A 1 -21.51 22.61 -19.42
CA MET A 1 -20.86 22.95 -18.13
C MET A 1 -19.88 21.83 -17.77
N ARG A 2 -18.58 21.99 -18.08
CA ARG A 2 -17.56 20.93 -17.84
C ARG A 2 -17.03 21.10 -16.41
N ARG A 3 -17.33 20.17 -15.49
CA ARG A 3 -16.76 20.17 -14.14
C ARG A 3 -15.28 19.80 -14.25
N ALA A 4 -14.40 20.67 -13.81
CA ALA A 4 -12.98 20.38 -13.67
C ALA A 4 -12.80 19.21 -12.69
N TRP A 5 -12.27 18.10 -13.20
CA TRP A 5 -11.91 16.93 -12.41
C TRP A 5 -10.69 17.31 -11.55
N ARG A 6 -10.81 17.17 -10.22
CA ARG A 6 -9.65 17.25 -9.33
C ARG A 6 -9.08 15.84 -9.19
N GLU A 7 -8.01 15.56 -9.91
CA GLU A 7 -7.13 14.44 -9.61
C GLU A 7 -6.39 14.75 -8.30
N GLN A 8 -6.37 13.79 -7.37
CA GLN A 8 -5.62 13.91 -6.12
C GLN A 8 -4.56 12.83 -6.07
N THR A 9 -3.32 13.27 -5.87
CA THR A 9 -2.15 12.39 -5.74
C THR A 9 -1.73 12.37 -4.28
N ILE A 10 -1.64 11.17 -3.71
CA ILE A 10 -0.93 10.94 -2.44
C ILE A 10 0.44 10.38 -2.80
N SER A 11 1.50 11.13 -2.49
CA SER A 11 2.85 10.60 -2.42
C SER A 11 3.20 10.25 -0.98
N LEU A 12 3.38 8.96 -0.70
CA LEU A 12 3.95 8.52 0.56
C LEU A 12 5.48 8.50 0.42
N LEU A 13 6.11 9.67 0.59
CA LEU A 13 7.56 9.80 0.69
C LEU A 13 7.93 9.87 2.18
N TRP A 14 8.35 8.76 2.76
CA TRP A 14 8.99 8.76 4.08
C TRP A 14 10.48 8.54 3.94
N GLY A 15 11.27 9.46 4.48
CA GLY A 15 12.71 9.31 4.60
C GLY A 15 13.08 8.22 5.59
N ASN A 16 14.25 7.61 5.38
CA ASN A 16 14.88 6.67 6.30
C ASN A 16 14.91 7.24 7.73
N VAL A 17 14.05 6.74 8.62
CA VAL A 17 14.27 6.87 10.05
C VAL A 17 15.21 5.72 10.45
N SER A 18 16.51 5.95 10.26
CA SER A 18 17.55 5.25 10.98
C SER A 18 17.36 5.54 12.46
N ALA A 19 16.87 4.57 13.23
CA ALA A 19 16.85 4.64 14.68
C ALA A 19 18.32 4.62 15.17
N SER A 20 18.86 5.78 15.55
CA SER A 20 20.19 5.86 16.16
C SER A 20 20.13 5.43 17.64
N GLY A 21 20.20 4.13 17.87
CA GLY A 21 20.59 3.56 19.16
C GLY A 21 22.12 3.48 19.24
N LYS A 22 22.74 4.22 20.17
CA LYS A 22 24.17 4.07 20.48
C LYS A 22 24.41 2.67 21.05
N GLY A 23 25.09 1.82 20.28
CA GLY A 23 25.59 0.51 20.71
C GLY A 23 26.74 0.10 19.78
N SER A 24 27.92 -0.09 20.36
CA SER A 24 29.16 -0.46 19.68
C SER A 24 29.10 -1.87 19.09
N GLY A 25 29.41 -2.00 17.80
CA GLY A 25 29.79 -3.27 17.14
C GLY A 25 28.80 -3.78 16.10
N GLY A 26 29.11 -3.55 14.82
CA GLY A 26 28.47 -4.20 13.65
C GLY A 26 27.27 -3.44 13.07
N GLN A 27 27.48 -2.63 12.04
CA GLN A 27 26.40 -2.13 11.18
C GLN A 27 25.72 -3.32 10.49
N VAL A 28 24.58 -3.77 11.00
CA VAL A 28 23.65 -4.60 10.24
C VAL A 28 22.58 -3.67 9.71
N SER A 29 22.80 -3.11 8.50
CA SER A 29 21.68 -2.62 7.72
C SER A 29 20.79 -3.83 7.41
N ARG A 30 19.68 -3.97 8.14
CA ARG A 30 18.70 -5.02 7.86
C ARG A 30 17.93 -4.61 6.59
N HIS A 31 18.58 -4.69 5.45
CA HIS A 31 17.89 -4.66 4.16
C HIS A 31 17.09 -5.95 4.08
N TYR A 32 15.76 -5.84 4.08
CA TYR A 32 14.91 -6.95 3.68
C TYR A 32 15.24 -7.28 2.22
N GLY A 33 15.48 -8.56 1.93
CA GLY A 33 15.80 -9.03 0.59
C GLY A 33 14.65 -9.87 0.05
N TRP A 34 14.01 -9.39 -1.01
CA TRP A 34 13.04 -10.17 -1.77
C TRP A 34 13.68 -10.67 -3.05
N LYS A 35 13.55 -11.96 -3.30
CA LYS A 35 14.06 -12.58 -4.52
C LYS A 35 13.23 -13.82 -4.85
N LEU A 36 12.96 -13.99 -6.14
CA LEU A 36 12.21 -15.13 -6.65
C LEU A 36 12.92 -16.44 -6.31
N GLY A 37 12.15 -17.41 -5.82
CA GLY A 37 12.66 -18.71 -5.40
C GLY A 37 13.41 -18.72 -4.06
N GLU A 38 13.57 -17.58 -3.40
CA GLU A 38 14.17 -17.50 -2.06
C GLU A 38 13.11 -17.32 -0.96
N PRO A 39 13.42 -17.70 0.30
CA PRO A 39 12.48 -17.51 1.40
C PRO A 39 12.16 -16.02 1.62
N LEU A 40 10.89 -15.71 1.88
CA LEU A 40 10.44 -14.37 2.33
C LEU A 40 11.33 -13.76 3.44
N PRO A 41 11.56 -12.44 3.41
CA PRO A 41 12.26 -11.75 4.47
C PRO A 41 11.46 -11.83 5.79
N VAL A 42 12.16 -12.08 6.89
CA VAL A 42 11.55 -12.14 8.24
C VAL A 42 11.34 -10.74 8.76
N LEU A 43 10.07 -10.36 8.95
CA LEU A 43 9.68 -9.07 9.51
C LEU A 43 10.06 -9.00 10.99
N GLY A 44 10.80 -7.96 11.38
CA GLY A 44 11.05 -7.70 12.80
C GLY A 44 9.76 -7.29 13.53
N GLU A 45 9.59 -7.73 14.78
CA GLU A 45 8.38 -7.44 15.59
C GLU A 45 8.05 -5.95 15.69
N HIS A 46 9.06 -5.07 15.69
CA HIS A 46 8.88 -3.61 15.73
C HIS A 46 8.47 -2.98 14.38
N SER A 47 8.50 -3.74 13.27
CA SER A 47 8.08 -3.26 11.94
C SER A 47 6.59 -3.46 11.67
N VAL A 48 5.90 -4.32 12.43
CA VAL A 48 4.46 -4.61 12.26
C VAL A 48 3.61 -3.35 12.49
N ALA A 49 3.90 -2.62 13.56
CA ALA A 49 3.17 -1.40 13.91
C ALA A 49 3.27 -0.30 12.84
N LYS A 50 4.34 -0.27 12.03
CA LYS A 50 4.47 0.67 10.92
C LYS A 50 3.53 0.35 9.76
N HIS A 51 3.21 -0.93 9.56
CA HIS A 51 2.33 -1.35 8.49
C HIS A 51 0.85 -1.11 8.81
N ASP A 52 0.46 -1.15 10.09
CA ASP A 52 -0.92 -0.92 10.52
C ASP A 52 -1.36 0.55 10.31
N ILE A 53 -0.40 1.48 10.33
CA ILE A 53 -0.66 2.91 10.09
C ILE A 53 -1.15 3.17 8.66
N PHE A 54 -0.67 2.43 7.66
CA PHE A 54 -1.03 2.71 6.25
C PHE A 54 -2.50 2.46 5.96
N GLU A 55 -3.03 1.33 6.44
CA GLU A 55 -4.43 0.97 6.25
C GLU A 55 -5.37 2.00 6.90
N GLN A 56 -5.09 2.34 8.16
CA GLN A 56 -5.84 3.36 8.89
C GLN A 56 -5.76 4.73 8.21
N TYR A 57 -4.56 5.14 7.77
CA TYR A 57 -4.35 6.43 7.14
C TYR A 57 -5.12 6.55 5.82
N VAL A 58 -5.04 5.54 4.94
CA VAL A 58 -5.76 5.55 3.65
C VAL A 58 -7.27 5.55 3.86
N GLY A 59 -7.78 4.74 4.80
CA GLY A 59 -9.20 4.73 5.13
C GLY A 59 -9.72 6.09 5.58
N ILE A 60 -9.05 6.71 6.56
CA ILE A 60 -9.39 8.05 7.07
C ILE A 60 -9.30 9.11 5.96
N TYR A 61 -8.29 9.01 5.11
CA TYR A 61 -8.10 9.96 4.01
C TYR A 61 -9.23 9.88 2.97
N ILE A 62 -9.59 8.66 2.53
CA ILE A 62 -10.71 8.45 1.60
C ILE A 62 -12.01 8.94 2.22
N GLU A 63 -12.28 8.63 3.50
CA GLU A 63 -13.44 9.14 4.21
C GLU A 63 -13.48 10.68 4.19
N ARG A 64 -12.35 11.32 4.49
CA ARG A 64 -12.24 12.79 4.48
C ARG A 64 -12.53 13.38 3.10
N LEU A 65 -12.02 12.76 2.04
CA LEU A 65 -12.21 13.24 0.67
C LEU A 65 -13.62 13.04 0.14
N THR A 66 -14.39 12.12 0.72
CA THR A 66 -15.71 11.72 0.20
C THR A 66 -16.87 12.30 1.00
N ARG A 67 -16.62 13.24 1.92
CA ARG A 67 -17.66 13.86 2.78
C ARG A 67 -18.77 14.58 2.03
N THR A 68 -18.55 14.97 0.78
CA THR A 68 -19.56 15.65 -0.03
C THR A 68 -20.70 14.68 -0.38
N PRO A 69 -21.96 14.91 0.04
CA PRO A 69 -23.06 13.96 -0.18
C PRO A 69 -23.42 13.75 -1.65
N SER A 70 -23.22 14.78 -2.49
CA SER A 70 -23.51 14.74 -3.94
C SER A 70 -22.39 14.10 -4.77
N GLN A 71 -21.23 13.82 -4.17
CA GLN A 71 -20.14 13.12 -4.83
C GLN A 71 -20.47 11.63 -4.92
N THR A 72 -20.30 11.06 -6.11
CA THR A 72 -20.56 9.64 -6.39
C THR A 72 -19.30 8.87 -6.78
N MET A 73 -18.15 9.56 -6.82
CA MET A 73 -16.89 8.95 -7.24
C MET A 73 -15.69 9.70 -6.67
N LEU A 74 -14.61 8.98 -6.39
CA LEU A 74 -13.29 9.49 -6.06
C LEU A 74 -12.27 8.90 -7.04
N ASN A 75 -11.48 9.75 -7.70
CA ASN A 75 -10.28 9.32 -8.41
C ASN A 75 -9.07 9.62 -7.52
N LEU A 76 -8.22 8.63 -7.31
CA LEU A 76 -7.08 8.70 -6.39
C LEU A 76 -5.84 8.09 -7.03
N THR A 77 -4.69 8.70 -6.83
CA THR A 77 -3.40 8.08 -7.15
C THR A 77 -2.62 7.86 -5.86
N ILE A 78 -2.18 6.63 -5.63
CA ILE A 78 -1.35 6.25 -4.48
C ILE A 78 0.04 5.86 -5.00
N VAL A 79 1.06 6.56 -4.50
CA VAL A 79 2.47 6.28 -4.80
C VAL A 79 3.16 5.81 -3.52
N ASP A 80 3.71 4.61 -3.54
CA ASP A 80 4.58 4.05 -2.51
C ASP A 80 6.03 3.99 -3.04
N GLY A 81 6.90 4.83 -2.48
CA GLY A 81 8.28 5.00 -2.93
C GLY A 81 9.25 3.91 -2.46
N PHE A 82 8.84 3.06 -1.52
CA PHE A 82 9.70 2.07 -0.86
C PHE A 82 8.93 0.76 -0.63
N SER A 83 8.30 0.28 -1.70
CA SER A 83 7.28 -0.78 -1.66
C SER A 83 7.81 -2.17 -1.32
N GLY A 84 9.10 -2.44 -1.53
CA GLY A 84 9.66 -3.78 -1.37
C GLY A 84 9.00 -4.82 -2.27
N GLY A 85 9.09 -6.09 -1.88
CA GLY A 85 8.41 -7.20 -2.57
C GLY A 85 6.99 -7.48 -2.07
N GLY A 86 6.45 -6.67 -1.15
CA GLY A 86 5.04 -6.74 -0.74
C GLY A 86 4.60 -7.91 0.15
N LEU A 87 5.44 -8.92 0.41
CA LEU A 87 5.17 -9.98 1.39
C LEU A 87 6.31 -10.17 2.38
N TYR A 88 6.00 -10.54 3.61
CA TYR A 88 6.99 -10.89 4.62
C TYR A 88 6.61 -12.16 5.36
N ARG A 89 7.57 -12.71 6.12
CA ARG A 89 7.31 -13.76 7.11
C ARG A 89 7.33 -13.18 8.53
N LEU A 90 6.32 -13.47 9.32
CA LEU A 90 6.28 -13.19 10.76
C LEU A 90 6.06 -14.51 11.51
N GLY A 91 7.13 -15.03 12.12
CA GLY A 91 7.12 -16.39 12.67
C GLY A 91 6.87 -17.44 11.58
N SER A 92 5.80 -18.22 11.72
CA SER A 92 5.36 -19.21 10.72
C SER A 92 4.32 -18.67 9.73
N LYS A 93 3.93 -17.39 9.84
CA LYS A 93 2.87 -16.79 9.03
C LYS A 93 3.45 -15.89 7.95
N GLU A 94 2.79 -15.85 6.81
CA GLU A 94 2.97 -14.76 5.84
C GLU A 94 2.18 -13.54 6.30
N VAL A 95 2.75 -12.36 6.07
CA VAL A 95 2.08 -11.09 6.35
C VAL A 95 2.28 -10.13 5.20
N ASP A 96 1.23 -9.38 4.90
CA ASP A 96 1.21 -8.43 3.79
C ASP A 96 2.02 -7.17 4.11
N GLY A 97 2.79 -6.72 3.12
CA GLY A 97 3.50 -5.44 3.09
C GLY A 97 2.63 -4.29 2.60
N SER A 98 3.24 -3.11 2.44
CA SER A 98 2.51 -1.90 2.04
C SER A 98 1.73 -2.03 0.73
N PRO A 99 2.23 -2.67 -0.36
CA PRO A 99 1.46 -2.74 -1.60
C PRO A 99 0.12 -3.46 -1.45
N LEU A 100 0.12 -4.62 -0.80
CA LEU A 100 -1.07 -5.45 -0.62
C LEU A 100 -2.03 -4.83 0.42
N ARG A 101 -1.49 -4.22 1.47
CA ARG A 101 -2.29 -3.49 2.47
C ARG A 101 -2.97 -2.25 1.88
N LEU A 102 -2.28 -1.50 1.01
CA LEU A 102 -2.84 -0.34 0.33
C LEU A 102 -3.99 -0.72 -0.61
N LEU A 103 -3.85 -1.84 -1.35
CA LEU A 103 -4.94 -2.40 -2.15
C LEU A 103 -6.16 -2.72 -1.27
N THR A 104 -5.93 -3.49 -0.20
CA THR A 104 -6.98 -3.91 0.75
C THR A 104 -7.70 -2.72 1.38
N ALA A 105 -6.95 -1.69 1.79
CA ALA A 105 -7.52 -0.49 2.40
C ALA A 105 -8.45 0.27 1.46
N VAL A 106 -8.06 0.40 0.18
CA VAL A 106 -8.89 1.03 -0.84
C VAL A 106 -10.14 0.20 -1.14
N GLU A 107 -10.01 -1.13 -1.24
CA GLU A 107 -11.15 -2.03 -1.45
C GLU A 107 -12.15 -1.95 -0.30
N ALA A 108 -11.69 -1.96 0.94
CA ALA A 108 -12.52 -1.82 2.12
C ALA A 108 -13.26 -0.47 2.14
N ALA A 109 -12.55 0.62 1.82
CA ALA A 109 -13.14 1.96 1.77
C ALA A 109 -14.18 2.08 0.63
N ASP A 110 -13.91 1.52 -0.54
CA ASP A 110 -14.85 1.48 -1.67
C ASP A 110 -16.12 0.70 -1.32
N ALA A 111 -15.98 -0.49 -0.73
CA ALA A 111 -17.10 -1.31 -0.28
C ALA A 111 -17.95 -0.58 0.77
N ALA A 112 -17.31 0.05 1.76
CA ALA A 112 -18.01 0.83 2.79
C ALA A 112 -18.78 2.01 2.19
N LEU A 113 -18.18 2.75 1.25
CA LEU A 113 -18.83 3.88 0.58
C LEU A 113 -19.98 3.44 -0.33
N LYS A 114 -19.83 2.33 -1.05
CA LYS A 114 -20.90 1.73 -1.86
C LYS A 114 -22.10 1.36 -0.99
N ALA A 115 -21.87 0.74 0.16
CA ALA A 115 -22.94 0.37 1.09
C ALA A 115 -23.60 1.60 1.76
N ALA A 116 -22.83 2.63 2.10
CA ALA A 116 -23.32 3.80 2.81
C ALA A 116 -24.07 4.83 1.93
N ARG A 117 -23.95 4.76 0.60
CA ARG A 117 -24.48 5.78 -0.32
C ARG A 117 -25.60 5.20 -1.19
N SER A 118 -26.79 5.79 -1.08
CA SER A 118 -27.99 5.36 -1.84
C SER A 118 -27.84 5.43 -3.35
N LYS A 119 -26.98 6.31 -3.88
CA LYS A 119 -26.67 6.44 -5.32
C LYS A 119 -25.49 5.56 -5.75
N GLY A 120 -24.96 4.74 -4.84
CA GLY A 120 -23.66 4.09 -4.98
C GLY A 120 -22.49 5.08 -4.87
N PHE A 121 -21.29 4.51 -4.85
CA PHE A 121 -20.04 5.25 -4.90
C PHE A 121 -18.98 4.41 -5.64
N ALA A 122 -17.98 5.06 -6.23
CA ALA A 122 -16.83 4.37 -6.81
C ALA A 122 -15.52 5.05 -6.41
N VAL A 123 -14.61 4.31 -5.79
CA VAL A 123 -13.23 4.71 -5.61
C VAL A 123 -12.41 4.10 -6.74
N ARG A 124 -11.82 4.96 -7.57
CA ARG A 124 -10.93 4.58 -8.67
C ARG A 124 -9.52 4.95 -8.27
N ALA A 125 -8.75 3.96 -7.85
CA ALA A 125 -7.37 4.14 -7.44
C ALA A 125 -6.39 3.62 -8.48
N ASP A 126 -5.43 4.46 -8.86
CA ASP A 126 -4.22 4.05 -9.56
C ASP A 126 -3.08 3.89 -8.54
N PHE A 127 -2.31 2.81 -8.66
CA PHE A 127 -1.21 2.48 -7.75
C PHE A 127 0.12 2.48 -8.49
N PHE A 128 1.12 3.09 -7.86
CA PHE A 128 2.52 3.08 -8.28
C PHE A 128 3.38 2.58 -7.12
N PHE A 129 3.94 1.38 -7.28
CA PHE A 129 4.82 0.75 -6.29
C PHE A 129 6.25 0.81 -6.82
N ILE A 130 7.09 1.57 -6.14
CA ILE A 130 8.46 1.87 -6.55
C ILE A 130 9.41 1.23 -5.53
N ASP A 131 10.49 0.64 -6.02
CA ASP A 131 11.61 0.17 -5.21
C ASP A 131 12.89 0.30 -6.04
N GLU A 132 14.01 0.63 -5.38
CA GLU A 132 15.31 0.78 -6.06
C GLU A 132 15.92 -0.57 -6.45
N ASN A 133 15.55 -1.65 -5.76
CA ASN A 133 16.07 -2.98 -6.04
C ASN A 133 15.17 -3.69 -7.06
N PRO A 134 15.68 -4.00 -8.26
CA PRO A 134 14.90 -4.67 -9.30
C PRO A 134 14.42 -6.08 -8.89
N GLN A 135 15.10 -6.75 -7.94
CA GLN A 135 14.66 -8.05 -7.43
C GLN A 135 13.39 -7.93 -6.58
N HIS A 136 13.24 -6.82 -5.84
CA HIS A 136 12.03 -6.55 -5.07
C HIS A 136 10.86 -6.29 -6.01
N VAL A 137 11.08 -5.48 -7.04
CA VAL A 137 10.09 -5.21 -8.09
C VAL A 137 9.70 -6.49 -8.82
N ALA A 138 10.67 -7.35 -9.16
CA ALA A 138 10.41 -8.63 -9.82
C ALA A 138 9.59 -9.57 -8.92
N PHE A 139 9.93 -9.66 -7.63
CA PHE A 139 9.16 -10.43 -6.66
C PHE A 139 7.74 -9.87 -6.52
N LEU A 140 7.63 -8.54 -6.40
CA LEU A 140 6.35 -7.88 -6.30
C LEU A 140 5.49 -8.21 -7.51
N LYS A 141 6.08 -8.43 -8.71
CA LYS A 141 5.53 -8.78 -10.05
C LYS A 141 5.10 -10.26 -10.27
N GLU A 142 5.16 -11.11 -9.24
CA GLU A 142 4.57 -12.46 -9.24
C GLU A 142 3.03 -12.55 -9.20
N PRO A 143 2.37 -13.15 -10.23
CA PRO A 143 0.91 -13.12 -10.43
C PRO A 143 0.06 -13.49 -9.22
N GLU A 144 0.55 -14.44 -8.42
CA GLU A 144 -0.12 -14.97 -7.24
C GLU A 144 -0.35 -13.91 -6.15
N LEU A 145 0.42 -12.82 -6.17
CA LEU A 145 0.30 -11.72 -5.22
C LEU A 145 -0.92 -10.83 -5.48
N TRP A 146 -1.31 -10.60 -6.74
CA TRP A 146 -2.49 -9.75 -7.03
C TRP A 146 -3.82 -10.48 -7.02
N ILE A 147 -3.81 -11.82 -7.05
CA ILE A 147 -5.03 -12.62 -6.85
C ILE A 147 -5.69 -12.27 -5.51
N ARG A 148 -4.88 -11.85 -4.51
CA ARG A 148 -5.34 -11.41 -3.18
C ARG A 148 -6.09 -10.06 -3.18
N GLY A 149 -6.07 -9.30 -4.28
CA GLY A 149 -6.76 -8.00 -4.40
C GLY A 149 -7.61 -7.89 -5.66
N GLU A 150 -8.23 -8.98 -6.11
CA GLU A 150 -9.09 -9.03 -7.32
C GLU A 150 -10.44 -8.34 -7.08
N GLY A 151 -10.46 -7.00 -6.90
CA GLY A 151 -11.70 -6.23 -6.73
C GLY A 151 -11.74 -4.87 -7.43
N ILE A 152 -10.60 -4.33 -7.86
CA ILE A 152 -10.48 -2.99 -8.45
C ILE A 152 -10.27 -3.09 -9.97
N SER A 153 -10.83 -2.13 -10.73
CA SER A 153 -10.39 -1.83 -12.10
C SER A 153 -8.92 -1.35 -12.06
N LYS A 154 -7.98 -2.28 -11.92
CA LYS A 154 -6.56 -2.00 -11.74
C LYS A 154 -5.98 -1.46 -13.03
N ARG A 155 -5.63 -0.18 -13.06
CA ARG A 155 -4.51 0.30 -13.88
C ARG A 155 -3.29 0.45 -12.96
N SER A 156 -2.88 -0.65 -12.33
CA SER A 156 -1.62 -0.70 -11.60
C SER A 156 -0.46 -0.72 -12.59
N ARG A 157 0.45 0.25 -12.49
CA ARG A 157 1.77 0.17 -13.13
C ARG A 157 2.80 -0.03 -12.03
N VAL A 158 3.43 -1.21 -12.06
CA VAL A 158 4.64 -1.52 -11.30
C VAL A 158 5.84 -1.35 -12.21
#